data_AF-A0A8J5XL38-F1
#
_entry.id   AF-A0A8J5XL38-F1
#
_cell.length_a   1.000
_cell.length_b   1.000
_cell.length_c   1.000
_cell.angle_alpha   90.00
_cell.angle_beta   90.00
_cell.angle_gamma   90.00
#
_symmetry.space_group_name_H-M   'P 1'
#
loop_
_entity.id
_entity.type
_entity.pdbx_description
1 polymer ?
#
loop_
_entity_poly.entity_id
_entity_poly.type
_entity_poly.pdbx_seq_one_letter_code
_entity_poly.pdbx_strand_id
1 'polypeptide(L)'
;MSGAAGKKVDAPPDTVDVLKILDKAAKSAFRGGAAGAAAMGINVFALMWMRTTINYQYRYGTSMFTALRTLYADGGILRFYRGVGFALVQGPWSRFGDTAANTGTLELMNAFPATRDMNSSIKTIGASAAAAVFRMASTPIDTCKTIMQVEGRSGLTKLFAKYKSHGGFPAGLPQLWHGAYGTVGATFVGHYPWFATYNALQDYMPKSGYAARLPLAIDDKHHPLIDKLMKNATIGFAASAVSDTCSNSIRVVKVYKQTHTENMTYIAALRHVLADGGVTGLMFRGLGTKIISNGVSGMLFSVLWKLIDDRFKKLFA
;
A
#
# COMPACT_ATOMS: atom_id res chain seq x y z
N MET A 1 18.30 -65.68 23.79
CA MET A 1 17.01 -64.97 23.67
C MET A 1 16.99 -63.85 24.71
N SER A 2 16.41 -62.72 24.34
CA SER A 2 16.20 -61.50 25.13
C SER A 2 17.37 -60.51 25.19
N GLY A 3 17.49 -59.73 24.10
CA GLY A 3 17.91 -58.34 24.19
C GLY A 3 16.69 -57.41 24.09
N ALA A 4 16.94 -56.11 24.25
CA ALA A 4 16.03 -54.96 24.14
C ALA A 4 15.20 -54.65 25.40
N ALA A 5 15.02 -53.40 25.83
CA ALA A 5 15.55 -52.12 25.39
C ALA A 5 15.34 -51.12 26.53
N GLY A 6 16.34 -50.29 26.81
CA GLY A 6 16.15 -49.10 27.63
C GLY A 6 15.09 -48.20 26.99
N LYS A 7 14.05 -47.86 27.77
CA LYS A 7 13.11 -46.80 27.42
C LYS A 7 13.91 -45.53 27.15
N LYS A 8 13.96 -45.08 25.90
CA LYS A 8 14.26 -43.68 25.58
C LYS A 8 13.15 -42.85 26.24
N VAL A 9 13.56 -42.05 27.22
CA VAL A 9 12.73 -40.97 27.74
C VAL A 9 12.65 -39.94 26.63
N ASP A 10 11.50 -39.85 25.97
CA ASP A 10 11.23 -38.80 25.00
C ASP A 10 11.32 -37.45 25.74
N ALA A 11 12.20 -36.58 25.25
CA ALA A 11 12.32 -35.21 25.71
C ALA A 11 10.99 -34.46 25.48
N PRO A 12 10.62 -33.51 26.36
CA PRO A 12 9.31 -32.87 26.27
C PRO A 12 9.18 -32.10 24.95
N PRO A 13 8.04 -32.22 24.24
CA PRO A 13 7.73 -31.28 23.17
C PRO A 13 7.44 -29.94 23.85
N ASP A 14 8.14 -28.87 23.46
CA ASP A 14 7.77 -27.45 23.65
C ASP A 14 8.96 -26.51 23.95
N THR A 15 10.19 -26.83 23.53
CA THR A 15 11.15 -25.75 23.28
C THR A 15 10.85 -25.15 21.91
N VAL A 16 9.96 -24.15 21.89
CA VAL A 16 9.78 -23.25 20.76
C VAL A 16 11.15 -22.71 20.37
N ASP A 17 11.72 -23.21 19.27
CA ASP A 17 13.02 -22.75 18.77
C ASP A 17 12.84 -21.36 18.16
N VAL A 18 12.87 -20.36 19.02
CA VAL A 18 12.60 -18.95 18.71
C VAL A 18 13.49 -18.48 17.56
N LEU A 19 14.75 -18.91 17.52
CA LEU A 19 15.69 -18.53 16.46
C LEU A 19 15.28 -19.10 15.10
N LYS A 20 14.87 -20.38 15.04
CA LYS A 20 14.36 -20.97 13.81
C LYS A 20 13.04 -20.35 13.35
N ILE A 21 12.16 -19.98 14.28
CA ILE A 21 10.88 -19.31 13.97
C ILE A 21 11.14 -17.92 13.40
N LEU A 22 12.05 -17.16 14.01
CA LEU A 22 12.43 -15.83 13.52
C LEU A 22 13.10 -15.91 12.14
N ASP A 23 14.00 -16.87 11.91
CA ASP A 23 14.63 -17.07 10.60
C ASP A 23 13.60 -17.44 9.52
N LYS A 24 12.66 -18.33 9.83
CA LYS A 24 11.57 -18.71 8.90
C LYS A 24 10.66 -17.51 8.59
N ALA A 25 10.26 -16.76 9.61
CA ALA A 25 9.44 -15.56 9.43
C ALA A 25 10.18 -14.50 8.60
N ALA A 26 11.47 -14.28 8.85
CA ALA A 26 12.31 -13.34 8.10
C ALA A 26 12.46 -13.74 6.62
N LYS A 27 12.74 -15.02 6.33
CA LYS A 27 12.82 -15.54 4.95
C LYS A 27 11.48 -15.41 4.21
N SER A 28 10.37 -15.72 4.90
CA SER A 28 9.02 -15.58 4.34
C SER A 28 8.68 -14.11 4.06
N ALA A 29 8.98 -13.22 5.01
CA ALA A 29 8.80 -11.78 4.88
C ALA A 29 9.62 -11.19 3.73
N PHE A 30 10.89 -11.59 3.60
CA PHE A 30 11.75 -11.13 2.51
C PHE A 30 11.24 -11.59 1.14
N ARG A 31 10.89 -12.88 1.00
CA ARG A 31 10.37 -13.42 -0.27
C ARG A 31 9.07 -12.75 -0.68
N GLY A 32 8.13 -12.59 0.26
CA GLY A 32 6.87 -11.87 0.01
C GLY A 32 7.12 -10.41 -0.35
N GLY A 33 7.99 -9.73 0.39
CA GLY A 33 8.35 -8.34 0.17
C GLY A 33 8.99 -8.09 -1.20
N ALA A 34 9.90 -8.96 -1.65
CA ALA A 34 10.59 -8.82 -2.93
C ALA A 34 9.61 -8.90 -4.12
N ALA A 35 8.65 -9.85 -4.08
CA ALA A 35 7.62 -9.95 -5.09
C ALA A 35 6.72 -8.70 -5.12
N GLY A 36 6.34 -8.18 -3.94
CA GLY A 36 5.56 -6.95 -3.82
C GLY A 36 6.30 -5.72 -4.35
N ALA A 37 7.61 -5.62 -4.11
CA ALA A 37 8.46 -4.54 -4.58
C ALA A 37 8.56 -4.50 -6.12
N ALA A 38 8.77 -5.66 -6.76
CA ALA A 38 8.88 -5.78 -8.21
C ALA A 38 7.60 -5.34 -8.92
N ALA A 39 6.44 -5.82 -8.45
CA ALA A 39 5.14 -5.44 -9.00
C ALA A 39 4.88 -3.93 -8.89
N MET A 40 5.34 -3.31 -7.79
CA MET A 40 5.17 -1.89 -7.55
C MET A 40 6.01 -1.00 -8.47
N GLY A 41 7.19 -1.47 -8.91
CA GLY A 41 8.02 -0.72 -9.86
C GLY A 41 7.30 -0.47 -11.19
N ILE A 42 6.69 -1.50 -11.76
CA ILE A 42 5.87 -1.40 -12.99
C ILE A 42 4.69 -0.45 -12.77
N ASN A 43 4.05 -0.54 -11.61
CA ASN A 43 2.91 0.32 -11.28
C ASN A 43 3.28 1.80 -11.23
N VAL A 44 4.47 2.14 -10.74
CA VAL A 44 4.94 3.52 -10.72
C VAL A 44 5.03 4.07 -12.15
N PHE A 45 5.62 3.34 -13.09
CA PHE A 45 5.71 3.79 -14.48
C PHE A 45 4.34 3.91 -15.14
N ALA A 46 3.42 2.98 -14.89
CA ALA A 46 2.12 2.98 -15.56
C ALA A 46 1.12 3.99 -14.98
N LEU A 47 1.15 4.21 -13.65
CA LEU A 47 0.05 4.85 -12.92
C LEU A 47 0.46 5.97 -11.98
N MET A 48 1.73 6.41 -11.99
CA MET A 48 2.12 7.56 -11.19
C MET A 48 1.31 8.81 -11.54
N TRP A 49 0.87 8.98 -12.79
CA TRP A 49 0.05 10.13 -13.18
C TRP A 49 -1.26 10.24 -12.39
N MET A 50 -1.95 9.11 -12.14
CA MET A 50 -3.15 9.08 -11.30
C MET A 50 -2.83 9.44 -9.85
N ARG A 51 -1.71 8.93 -9.31
CA ARG A 51 -1.27 9.26 -7.95
C ARG A 51 -0.94 10.74 -7.80
N THR A 52 -0.34 11.34 -8.82
CA THR A 52 -0.05 12.77 -8.88
C THR A 52 -1.34 13.59 -8.87
N THR A 53 -2.33 13.19 -9.68
CA THR A 53 -3.67 13.80 -9.68
C THR A 53 -4.34 13.70 -8.31
N ILE A 54 -4.33 12.53 -7.67
CA ILE A 54 -4.93 12.32 -6.35
C ILE A 54 -4.26 13.20 -5.29
N ASN A 55 -2.93 13.27 -5.27
CA ASN A 55 -2.21 14.12 -4.32
C ASN A 55 -2.51 15.61 -4.54
N TYR A 56 -2.63 16.04 -5.81
CA TYR A 56 -3.06 17.39 -6.15
C TYR A 56 -4.48 17.68 -5.64
N GLN A 57 -5.42 16.74 -5.86
CA GLN A 57 -6.79 16.85 -5.35
C GLN A 57 -6.81 16.91 -3.82
N TYR A 58 -6.00 16.11 -3.12
CA TYR A 58 -5.90 16.16 -1.66
C TYR A 58 -5.45 17.53 -1.15
N ARG A 59 -4.47 18.15 -1.82
CA ARG A 59 -3.99 19.49 -1.45
C ARG A 59 -5.00 20.59 -1.72
N TYR A 60 -5.57 20.64 -2.92
CA TYR A 60 -6.33 21.80 -3.41
C TYR A 60 -7.84 21.60 -3.49
N GLY A 61 -8.35 20.38 -3.25
CA GLY A 61 -9.79 20.11 -3.24
C GLY A 61 -10.49 20.13 -4.59
N THR A 62 -9.75 20.00 -5.68
CA THR A 62 -10.29 20.08 -7.04
C THR A 62 -10.96 18.78 -7.51
N SER A 63 -11.81 18.90 -8.54
CA SER A 63 -12.34 17.73 -9.25
C SER A 63 -11.24 17.01 -10.04
N MET A 64 -11.49 15.77 -10.44
CA MET A 64 -10.51 14.98 -11.22
C MET A 64 -10.14 15.66 -12.53
N PHE A 65 -11.12 16.10 -13.32
CA PHE A 65 -10.87 16.73 -14.62
C PHE A 65 -10.20 18.10 -14.47
N THR A 66 -10.56 18.88 -13.44
CA THR A 66 -9.86 20.12 -13.12
C THR A 66 -8.40 19.84 -12.79
N ALA A 67 -8.11 18.89 -11.90
CA ALA A 67 -6.74 18.52 -11.54
C ALA A 67 -5.94 18.04 -12.76
N LEU A 68 -6.51 17.17 -13.60
CA LEU A 68 -5.86 16.69 -14.83
C LEU A 68 -5.55 17.85 -15.80
N ARG A 69 -6.52 18.74 -16.03
CA ARG A 69 -6.34 19.88 -16.93
C ARG A 69 -5.28 20.85 -16.41
N THR A 70 -5.31 21.18 -15.12
CA THR A 70 -4.31 22.05 -14.49
C THR A 70 -2.92 21.44 -14.57
N LEU A 71 -2.76 20.16 -14.19
CA LEU A 71 -1.48 19.47 -14.27
C LEU A 71 -0.96 19.38 -15.71
N TYR A 72 -1.83 19.14 -16.69
CA TYR A 72 -1.41 19.11 -18.09
C TYR A 72 -0.99 20.50 -18.59
N ALA A 73 -1.72 21.56 -18.21
CA ALA A 73 -1.37 22.94 -18.57
C ALA A 73 -0.03 23.38 -17.95
N ASP A 74 0.27 22.96 -16.73
CA ASP A 74 1.51 23.31 -16.01
C ASP A 74 2.80 22.75 -16.64
N GLY A 75 2.72 21.67 -17.42
CA GLY A 75 3.94 21.05 -17.96
C GLY A 75 3.75 19.74 -18.73
N GLY A 76 2.58 19.53 -19.30
CA GLY A 76 2.23 18.38 -20.13
C GLY A 76 2.37 17.04 -19.41
N ILE A 77 2.66 15.99 -20.18
CA ILE A 77 2.78 14.61 -19.67
C ILE A 77 3.87 14.51 -18.58
N LEU A 78 4.99 15.21 -18.75
CA LEU A 78 6.11 15.19 -17.79
C LEU A 78 5.72 15.79 -16.42
N ARG A 79 4.67 16.62 -16.34
CA ARG A 79 4.17 17.15 -15.06
C ARG A 79 3.60 16.06 -14.16
N PHE A 80 3.00 15.03 -14.74
CA PHE A 80 2.42 13.91 -14.02
C PHE A 80 3.44 12.98 -13.38
N TYR A 81 4.66 12.95 -13.90
CA TYR A 81 5.76 12.10 -13.43
C TYR A 81 6.81 12.86 -12.60
N ARG A 82 6.49 14.08 -12.15
CA ARG A 82 7.38 14.83 -11.24
C ARG A 82 7.52 14.08 -9.91
N GLY A 83 8.77 13.73 -9.58
CA GLY A 83 9.10 12.92 -8.41
C GLY A 83 9.26 11.42 -8.70
N VAL A 84 9.32 11.00 -9.97
CA VAL A 84 9.41 9.58 -10.34
C VAL A 84 10.63 8.89 -9.73
N GLY A 85 11.79 9.57 -9.64
CA GLY A 85 12.98 9.02 -8.99
C GLY A 85 12.71 8.62 -7.53
N PHE A 86 12.07 9.50 -6.75
CA PHE A 86 11.67 9.17 -5.38
C PHE A 86 10.57 8.10 -5.34
N ALA A 87 9.64 8.11 -6.30
CA ALA A 87 8.57 7.11 -6.37
C ALA A 87 9.10 5.69 -6.66
N LEU A 88 10.15 5.56 -7.49
CA LEU A 88 10.78 4.28 -7.81
C LEU A 88 11.54 3.67 -6.64
N VAL A 89 11.94 4.48 -5.67
CA VAL A 89 12.50 3.98 -4.40
C VAL A 89 11.38 3.71 -3.41
N GLN A 90 10.55 4.73 -3.16
CA GLN A 90 9.54 4.70 -2.09
C GLN A 90 8.42 3.70 -2.33
N GLY A 91 7.99 3.53 -3.58
CA GLY A 91 6.92 2.60 -3.96
C GLY A 91 7.32 1.16 -3.64
N PRO A 92 8.36 0.61 -4.31
CA PRO A 92 8.88 -0.72 -4.04
C PRO A 92 9.24 -0.95 -2.57
N TRP A 93 9.92 0.00 -1.93
CA TRP A 93 10.23 -0.07 -0.49
C TRP A 93 8.97 -0.23 0.36
N SER A 94 7.95 0.59 0.11
CA SER A 94 6.73 0.53 0.90
C SER A 94 5.94 -0.75 0.68
N ARG A 95 5.90 -1.26 -0.57
CA ARG A 95 5.22 -2.54 -0.84
C ARG A 95 5.98 -3.72 -0.25
N PHE A 96 7.31 -3.69 -0.28
CA PHE A 96 8.14 -4.64 0.43
C PHE A 96 7.72 -4.69 1.90
N GLY A 97 7.72 -3.54 2.57
CA GLY A 97 7.37 -3.43 3.99
C GLY A 97 5.99 -3.94 4.33
N ASP A 98 4.97 -3.55 3.55
CA ASP A 98 3.59 -3.98 3.80
C ASP A 98 3.46 -5.51 3.69
N THR A 99 4.04 -6.12 2.64
CA THR A 99 3.97 -7.57 2.45
C THR A 99 4.84 -8.32 3.46
N ALA A 100 6.04 -7.81 3.74
CA ALA A 100 6.96 -8.37 4.73
C ALA A 100 6.34 -8.35 6.14
N ALA A 101 5.76 -7.23 6.55
CA ALA A 101 5.07 -7.08 7.83
C ALA A 101 3.89 -8.03 7.93
N ASN A 102 3.06 -8.13 6.89
CA ASN A 102 1.92 -9.05 6.90
C ASN A 102 2.34 -10.53 6.97
N THR A 103 3.17 -10.99 6.03
CA THR A 103 3.61 -12.38 5.98
C THR A 103 4.44 -12.78 7.19
N GLY A 104 5.36 -11.90 7.62
CA GLY A 104 6.22 -12.15 8.79
C GLY A 104 5.42 -12.21 10.09
N THR A 105 4.46 -11.28 10.29
CA THR A 105 3.63 -11.28 11.51
C THR A 105 2.72 -12.49 11.57
N LEU A 106 2.10 -12.88 10.44
CA LEU A 106 1.27 -14.08 10.39
C LEU A 106 2.09 -15.34 10.68
N GLU A 107 3.27 -15.48 10.09
CA GLU A 107 4.15 -16.63 10.36
C GLU A 107 4.58 -16.68 11.84
N LEU A 108 4.96 -15.54 12.42
CA LEU A 108 5.34 -15.44 13.82
C LEU A 108 4.17 -15.81 14.75
N MET A 109 2.98 -15.26 14.49
CA MET A 109 1.79 -15.54 15.31
C MET A 109 1.24 -16.95 15.11
N ASN A 110 1.50 -17.60 13.97
CA ASN A 110 1.16 -19.01 13.78
C ASN A 110 2.13 -19.96 14.48
N ALA A 111 3.36 -19.51 14.78
CA ALA A 111 4.39 -20.31 15.41
C ALA A 111 4.24 -20.41 16.93
N PHE A 112 3.57 -19.46 17.59
CA PHE A 112 3.34 -19.49 19.03
C PHE A 112 2.00 -20.14 19.38
N PRO A 113 1.95 -21.13 20.29
CA PRO A 113 0.69 -21.77 20.72
C PRO A 113 -0.36 -20.76 21.20
N ALA A 114 0.07 -19.70 21.90
CA ALA A 114 -0.83 -18.66 22.43
C ALA A 114 -1.52 -17.81 21.35
N THR A 115 -0.99 -17.73 20.13
CA THR A 115 -1.52 -16.86 19.07
C THR A 115 -1.95 -17.63 17.81
N ARG A 116 -1.63 -18.92 17.71
CA ARG A 116 -1.93 -19.76 16.53
C ARG A 116 -3.42 -19.82 16.22
N ASP A 117 -4.27 -19.93 17.23
CA ASP A 117 -5.71 -20.13 17.02
C ASP A 117 -6.49 -18.80 17.00
N MET A 118 -5.80 -17.65 17.09
CA MET A 118 -6.44 -16.34 16.93
C MET A 118 -6.92 -16.13 15.49
N ASN A 119 -8.06 -15.45 15.36
CA ASN A 119 -8.63 -15.06 14.07
C ASN A 119 -7.62 -14.19 13.27
N SER A 120 -7.58 -14.40 11.94
CA SER A 120 -6.72 -13.66 11.01
C SER A 120 -6.84 -12.13 11.15
N SER A 121 -8.02 -11.60 11.47
CA SER A 121 -8.23 -10.17 11.70
C SER A 121 -7.43 -9.65 12.89
N ILE A 122 -7.39 -10.40 14.01
CA ILE A 122 -6.62 -10.00 15.20
C ILE A 122 -5.13 -10.00 14.89
N LYS A 123 -4.64 -11.03 14.18
CA LYS A 123 -3.23 -11.10 13.74
C LYS A 123 -2.85 -9.93 12.82
N THR A 124 -3.80 -9.48 12.02
CA THR A 124 -3.64 -8.35 11.08
C THR A 124 -3.42 -7.01 11.80
N ILE A 125 -3.84 -6.86 13.07
CA ILE A 125 -3.56 -5.65 13.85
C ILE A 125 -2.05 -5.48 14.06
N GLY A 126 -1.36 -6.55 14.47
CA GLY A 126 0.10 -6.55 14.64
C GLY A 126 0.83 -6.27 13.33
N ALA A 127 0.38 -6.90 12.23
CA ALA A 127 0.92 -6.64 10.90
C ALA A 127 0.75 -5.18 10.47
N SER A 128 -0.42 -4.59 10.75
CA SER A 128 -0.74 -3.20 10.40
C SER A 128 0.11 -2.21 11.20
N ALA A 129 0.37 -2.48 12.47
CA ALA A 129 1.28 -1.68 13.30
C ALA A 129 2.73 -1.76 12.79
N ALA A 130 3.23 -2.96 12.51
CA ALA A 130 4.57 -3.17 11.96
C ALA A 130 4.74 -2.47 10.59
N ALA A 131 3.76 -2.59 9.69
CA ALA A 131 3.77 -1.91 8.40
C ALA A 131 3.76 -0.38 8.55
N ALA A 132 2.98 0.14 9.50
CA ALA A 132 2.89 1.58 9.76
C ALA A 132 4.22 2.15 10.27
N VAL A 133 4.88 1.48 11.22
CA VAL A 133 6.22 1.86 11.71
C VAL A 133 7.26 1.76 10.61
N PHE A 134 7.24 0.68 9.82
CA PHE A 134 8.16 0.52 8.68
C PHE A 134 8.07 1.69 7.70
N ARG A 135 6.86 2.18 7.43
CA ARG A 135 6.65 3.33 6.55
C ARG A 135 7.22 4.64 7.09
N MET A 136 7.31 4.81 8.41
CA MET A 136 7.85 6.02 9.01
C MET A 136 9.29 6.29 8.55
N ALA A 137 10.12 5.25 8.41
CA ALA A 137 11.49 5.35 7.94
C ALA A 137 11.60 5.93 6.52
N SER A 138 10.60 5.67 5.66
CA SER A 138 10.57 6.16 4.28
C SER A 138 9.92 7.54 4.09
N THR A 139 9.48 8.17 5.18
CA THR A 139 8.76 9.47 5.13
C THR A 139 9.57 10.56 4.41
N PRO A 140 10.90 10.72 4.59
CA PRO A 140 11.66 11.73 3.85
C PRO A 140 11.53 11.59 2.33
N ILE A 141 11.65 10.37 1.82
CA ILE A 141 11.53 10.06 0.39
C ILE A 141 10.09 10.31 -0.07
N ASP A 142 9.11 9.91 0.74
CA ASP A 142 7.70 10.19 0.48
C ASP A 142 7.39 11.70 0.45
N THR A 143 7.98 12.50 1.35
CA THR A 143 7.83 13.96 1.38
C THR A 143 8.36 14.60 0.11
N CYS A 144 9.58 14.24 -0.31
CA CYS A 144 10.15 14.70 -1.58
C CYS A 144 9.27 14.33 -2.77
N LYS A 145 8.81 13.07 -2.85
CA LYS A 145 7.89 12.61 -3.90
C LYS A 145 6.58 13.40 -3.89
N THR A 146 5.89 13.47 -2.75
CA THR A 146 4.54 14.04 -2.65
C THR A 146 4.55 15.54 -2.91
N ILE A 147 5.55 16.29 -2.41
CA ILE A 147 5.63 17.72 -2.71
C ILE A 147 5.93 17.99 -4.20
N MET A 148 6.74 17.16 -4.86
CA MET A 148 6.97 17.28 -6.30
C MET A 148 5.72 16.93 -7.13
N GLN A 149 4.91 15.98 -6.67
CA GLN A 149 3.65 15.65 -7.31
C GLN A 149 2.64 16.80 -7.19
N VAL A 150 2.58 17.47 -6.03
CA VAL A 150 1.66 18.59 -5.79
C VAL A 150 2.14 19.89 -6.44
N GLU A 151 3.38 20.30 -6.20
CA GLU A 151 3.93 21.63 -6.56
C GLU A 151 4.78 21.62 -7.85
N GLY A 152 4.94 20.45 -8.49
CA GLY A 152 5.67 20.31 -9.74
C GLY A 152 7.17 20.57 -9.60
N ARG A 153 7.74 21.33 -10.55
CA ARG A 153 9.19 21.62 -10.60
C ARG A 153 9.69 22.36 -9.36
N SER A 154 8.85 23.22 -8.78
CA SER A 154 9.20 24.02 -7.60
C SER A 154 9.15 23.24 -6.28
N GLY A 155 8.67 22.00 -6.28
CA GLY A 155 8.39 21.26 -5.05
C GLY A 155 9.60 21.07 -4.14
N LEU A 156 10.75 20.67 -4.68
CA LEU A 156 11.97 20.53 -3.87
C LEU A 156 12.50 21.88 -3.39
N THR A 157 12.41 22.93 -4.21
CA THR A 157 12.80 24.28 -3.82
C THR A 157 11.95 24.78 -2.65
N LYS A 158 10.63 24.53 -2.68
CA LYS A 158 9.69 24.84 -1.60
C LYS A 158 10.00 24.04 -0.33
N LEU A 159 10.29 22.74 -0.47
CA LEU A 159 10.71 21.90 0.67
C LEU A 159 12.03 22.39 1.27
N PHE A 160 12.99 22.78 0.43
CA PHE A 160 14.28 23.28 0.88
C PHE A 160 14.19 24.66 1.55
N ALA A 161 13.31 25.54 1.05
CA ALA A 161 13.00 26.80 1.70
C ALA A 161 12.40 26.57 3.09
N LYS A 162 11.46 25.62 3.21
CA LYS A 162 10.88 25.19 4.50
C LYS A 162 11.94 24.62 5.44
N TYR A 163 12.85 23.79 4.93
CA TYR A 163 13.98 23.26 5.68
C TYR A 163 14.89 24.40 6.21
N LYS A 164 15.22 25.38 5.36
CA LYS A 164 16.07 26.52 5.72
C LYS A 164 15.43 27.45 6.74
N SER A 165 14.12 27.72 6.62
CA SER A 165 13.40 28.55 7.60
C SER A 165 13.36 27.95 9.00
N HIS A 166 13.73 26.66 9.15
CA HIS A 166 13.82 25.92 10.40
C HIS A 166 15.25 25.74 10.92
N GLY A 167 16.17 26.60 10.51
CA GLY A 167 17.56 26.56 10.98
C GLY A 167 18.45 25.59 10.22
N GLY A 168 17.99 24.99 9.11
CA GLY A 168 18.83 24.17 8.24
C GLY A 168 19.36 22.90 8.93
N PHE A 169 20.62 22.54 8.72
CA PHE A 169 21.15 21.33 9.35
C PHE A 169 21.60 21.64 10.78
N PRO A 170 21.22 20.84 11.80
CA PRO A 170 20.32 19.68 11.79
C PRO A 170 18.85 20.02 12.13
N ALA A 171 18.57 21.25 12.58
CA ALA A 171 17.29 21.66 13.17
C ALA A 171 16.08 21.56 12.21
N GLY A 172 16.31 21.69 10.90
CA GLY A 172 15.32 21.56 9.84
C GLY A 172 15.09 20.13 9.35
N LEU A 173 15.90 19.14 9.74
CA LEU A 173 15.70 17.74 9.33
C LEU A 173 14.31 17.18 9.65
N PRO A 174 13.67 17.48 10.81
CA PRO A 174 12.32 17.03 11.11
C PRO A 174 11.26 17.43 10.07
N GLN A 175 11.51 18.48 9.27
CA GLN A 175 10.62 18.92 8.20
C GLN A 175 10.43 17.84 7.12
N LEU A 176 11.42 16.97 6.91
CA LEU A 176 11.32 15.84 5.99
C LEU A 176 10.33 14.75 6.49
N TRP A 177 10.07 14.72 7.80
CA TRP A 177 9.09 13.86 8.44
C TRP A 177 7.73 14.55 8.67
N HIS A 178 7.52 15.76 8.14
CA HIS A 178 6.21 16.41 8.19
C HIS A 178 5.19 15.63 7.36
N GLY A 179 4.43 14.76 8.01
CA GLY A 179 3.59 13.78 7.34
C GLY A 179 3.66 12.40 7.99
N ALA A 180 4.71 12.10 8.75
CA ALA A 180 5.00 10.79 9.35
C ALA A 180 3.82 10.20 10.14
N TYR A 181 3.26 10.94 11.09
CA TYR A 181 2.13 10.46 11.89
C TYR A 181 0.87 10.23 11.05
N GLY A 182 0.62 11.09 10.06
CA GLY A 182 -0.43 10.90 9.08
C GLY A 182 -0.20 9.67 8.20
N THR A 183 1.06 9.39 7.83
CA THR A 183 1.45 8.18 7.10
C THR A 183 1.22 6.94 7.94
N VAL A 184 1.60 6.94 9.21
CA VAL A 184 1.35 5.85 10.17
C VAL A 184 -0.14 5.61 10.31
N GLY A 185 -0.92 6.65 10.63
CA GLY A 185 -2.37 6.54 10.82
C GLY A 185 -3.08 6.07 9.55
N ALA A 186 -2.78 6.66 8.39
CA ALA A 186 -3.38 6.25 7.11
C ALA A 186 -2.96 4.84 6.67
N THR A 187 -1.77 4.40 7.08
CA THR A 187 -1.30 3.03 6.81
C THR A 187 -2.02 2.05 7.70
N PHE A 188 -2.10 2.31 9.00
CA PHE A 188 -2.80 1.42 9.94
C PHE A 188 -4.28 1.26 9.57
N VAL A 189 -4.99 2.38 9.40
CA VAL A 189 -6.43 2.42 9.07
C VAL A 189 -6.72 1.98 7.63
N GLY A 190 -5.72 1.95 6.75
CA GLY A 190 -5.88 1.35 5.41
C GLY A 190 -5.56 -0.14 5.39
N HIS A 191 -4.45 -0.54 6.01
CA HIS A 191 -3.91 -1.89 5.98
C HIS A 191 -4.84 -2.87 6.68
N TYR A 192 -5.33 -2.54 7.87
CA TYR A 192 -6.21 -3.44 8.63
C TYR A 192 -7.52 -3.76 7.89
N PRO A 193 -8.34 -2.76 7.46
CA PRO A 193 -9.56 -3.06 6.72
C PRO A 193 -9.31 -3.77 5.39
N TRP A 194 -8.20 -3.47 4.70
CA TRP A 194 -7.86 -4.16 3.46
C TRP A 194 -7.75 -5.68 3.68
N PHE A 195 -6.91 -6.09 4.64
CA PHE A 195 -6.67 -7.52 4.90
C PHE A 195 -7.86 -8.20 5.55
N ALA A 196 -8.58 -7.52 6.45
CA ALA A 196 -9.80 -8.05 7.04
C ALA A 196 -10.87 -8.33 5.97
N THR A 197 -11.12 -7.38 5.06
CA THR A 197 -12.04 -7.57 3.94
C THR A 197 -11.54 -8.63 2.97
N TYR A 198 -10.24 -8.63 2.64
CA TYR A 198 -9.66 -9.62 1.74
C TYR A 198 -9.83 -11.04 2.27
N ASN A 199 -9.48 -11.28 3.54
CA ASN A 199 -9.59 -12.60 4.16
C ASN A 199 -11.06 -13.05 4.28
N ALA A 200 -11.95 -12.17 4.77
CA ALA A 200 -13.37 -12.49 4.89
C ALA A 200 -13.98 -12.86 3.53
N LEU A 201 -13.73 -12.07 2.48
CA LEU A 201 -14.25 -12.37 1.14
C LEU A 201 -13.62 -13.63 0.53
N GLN A 202 -12.37 -13.95 0.86
CA GLN A 202 -11.75 -15.21 0.41
C GLN A 202 -12.50 -16.43 0.97
N ASP A 203 -12.94 -16.37 2.23
CA ASP A 203 -13.66 -17.43 2.92
C ASP A 203 -15.12 -17.57 2.43
N TYR A 204 -15.81 -16.45 2.18
CA TYR A 204 -17.21 -16.47 1.73
C TYR A 204 -17.38 -16.72 0.22
N MET A 205 -16.41 -16.33 -0.61
CA MET A 205 -16.57 -16.48 -2.06
C MET A 205 -16.32 -17.93 -2.53
N PRO A 206 -17.08 -18.41 -3.54
CA PRO A 206 -16.93 -19.76 -4.09
C PRO A 206 -15.47 -20.10 -4.44
N LYS A 207 -15.08 -21.37 -4.24
CA LYS A 207 -13.73 -21.84 -4.59
C LYS A 207 -13.54 -22.04 -6.10
N SER A 208 -14.64 -22.27 -6.83
CA SER A 208 -14.67 -22.45 -8.28
C SER A 208 -15.96 -21.92 -8.91
N GLY A 209 -15.91 -21.64 -10.21
CA GLY A 209 -17.05 -21.18 -11.01
C GLY A 209 -17.47 -19.76 -10.62
N TYR A 210 -16.52 -18.93 -10.22
CA TYR A 210 -16.76 -17.52 -9.91
C TYR A 210 -16.94 -16.69 -11.18
N ALA A 211 -16.08 -16.88 -12.18
CA ALA A 211 -16.12 -16.17 -13.46
C ALA A 211 -17.43 -16.44 -14.22
N ALA A 212 -17.92 -17.69 -14.20
CA ALA A 212 -19.19 -18.08 -14.83
C ALA A 212 -20.43 -17.45 -14.18
N ARG A 213 -20.32 -16.95 -12.93
CA ARG A 213 -21.41 -16.26 -12.21
C ARG A 213 -21.42 -14.75 -12.43
N LEU A 214 -20.39 -14.20 -13.06
CA LEU A 214 -20.35 -12.78 -13.39
C LEU A 214 -21.15 -12.53 -14.68
N PRO A 215 -21.91 -11.42 -14.77
CA PRO A 215 -22.65 -11.04 -15.98
C PRO A 215 -21.73 -10.58 -17.13
N LEU A 216 -20.43 -10.83 -17.04
CA LEU A 216 -19.45 -10.53 -18.07
C LEU A 216 -19.31 -11.78 -18.94
N ALA A 217 -19.69 -11.68 -20.21
CA ALA A 217 -19.56 -12.74 -21.20
C ALA A 217 -18.08 -13.12 -21.41
N ILE A 218 -17.52 -13.94 -20.52
CA ILE A 218 -16.22 -14.58 -20.69
C ILE A 218 -16.51 -15.93 -21.30
N ASP A 219 -16.29 -16.01 -22.62
CA ASP A 219 -16.52 -17.19 -23.44
C ASP A 219 -15.79 -18.43 -22.89
N ASP A 220 -16.44 -19.56 -23.08
CA ASP A 220 -16.51 -20.77 -22.26
C ASP A 220 -15.27 -21.67 -22.37
N LYS A 221 -14.09 -21.10 -22.13
CA LYS A 221 -12.87 -21.87 -21.85
C LYS A 221 -12.58 -21.75 -20.37
N HIS A 222 -13.29 -22.56 -19.58
CA HIS A 222 -13.12 -22.74 -18.13
C HIS A 222 -11.66 -23.08 -17.76
N HIS A 223 -10.79 -22.08 -17.77
CA HIS A 223 -9.42 -22.23 -17.33
C HIS A 223 -9.38 -21.93 -15.82
N PRO A 224 -8.99 -22.89 -14.95
CA PRO A 224 -9.01 -22.72 -13.50
C PRO A 224 -8.17 -21.51 -13.02
N LEU A 225 -7.17 -21.10 -13.80
CA LEU A 225 -6.40 -19.88 -13.56
C LEU A 225 -7.23 -18.59 -13.73
N ILE A 226 -8.08 -18.50 -14.76
CA ILE A 226 -8.89 -17.29 -15.03
C ILE A 226 -9.90 -17.10 -13.90
N ASP A 227 -10.54 -18.18 -13.47
CA ASP A 227 -11.49 -18.17 -12.35
C ASP A 227 -10.85 -17.65 -11.05
N LYS A 228 -9.65 -18.17 -10.73
CA LYS A 228 -8.85 -17.73 -9.58
C LYS A 228 -8.41 -16.28 -9.69
N LEU A 229 -7.96 -15.83 -10.85
CA LEU A 229 -7.52 -14.45 -11.09
C LEU A 229 -8.68 -13.46 -10.96
N MET A 230 -9.83 -13.77 -11.58
CA MET A 230 -11.04 -12.92 -11.51
C MET A 230 -11.56 -12.80 -10.08
N LYS A 231 -11.63 -13.92 -9.35
CA LYS A 231 -11.98 -13.91 -7.92
C LYS A 231 -11.05 -13.00 -7.12
N ASN A 232 -9.74 -13.22 -7.23
CA ASN A 232 -8.75 -12.44 -6.50
C ASN A 232 -8.77 -10.95 -6.89
N ALA A 233 -9.04 -10.63 -8.15
CA ALA A 233 -9.16 -9.26 -8.64
C ALA A 233 -10.38 -8.55 -8.04
N THR A 234 -11.56 -9.20 -8.03
CA THR A 234 -12.76 -8.61 -7.41
C THR A 234 -12.58 -8.42 -5.92
N ILE A 235 -12.06 -9.42 -5.22
CA ILE A 235 -11.78 -9.32 -3.78
C ILE A 235 -10.77 -8.22 -3.50
N GLY A 236 -9.67 -8.17 -4.26
CA GLY A 236 -8.65 -7.14 -4.12
C GLY A 236 -9.17 -5.73 -4.39
N PHE A 237 -10.07 -5.57 -5.36
CA PHE A 237 -10.72 -4.29 -5.63
C PHE A 237 -11.65 -3.87 -4.49
N ALA A 238 -12.51 -4.77 -4.01
CA ALA A 238 -13.41 -4.52 -2.89
C ALA A 238 -12.64 -4.15 -1.61
N ALA A 239 -11.60 -4.93 -1.27
CA ALA A 239 -10.70 -4.65 -0.16
C ALA A 239 -10.02 -3.28 -0.30
N SER A 240 -9.61 -2.90 -1.51
CA SER A 240 -9.00 -1.59 -1.79
C SER A 240 -10.01 -0.45 -1.62
N ALA A 241 -11.24 -0.62 -2.08
CA ALA A 241 -12.31 0.38 -1.92
C ALA A 241 -12.67 0.62 -0.44
N VAL A 242 -12.79 -0.45 0.35
CA VAL A 242 -13.04 -0.36 1.81
C VAL A 242 -11.87 0.35 2.50
N SER A 243 -10.63 -0.11 2.30
CA SER A 243 -9.43 0.52 2.86
C SER A 243 -9.30 1.99 2.51
N ASP A 244 -9.57 2.34 1.25
CA ASP A 244 -9.45 3.71 0.79
C ASP A 244 -10.51 4.60 1.41
N THR A 245 -11.74 4.12 1.54
CA THR A 245 -12.82 4.83 2.23
C THR A 245 -12.48 5.08 3.69
N CYS A 246 -11.97 4.07 4.41
CA CYS A 246 -11.60 4.21 5.83
C CYS A 246 -10.41 5.14 6.04
N SER A 247 -9.43 5.15 5.14
CA SER A 247 -8.18 5.90 5.32
C SER A 247 -8.15 7.27 4.64
N ASN A 248 -9.16 7.62 3.82
CA ASN A 248 -9.08 8.79 2.94
C ASN A 248 -8.90 10.11 3.71
N SER A 249 -9.67 10.35 4.76
CA SER A 249 -9.61 11.59 5.53
C SER A 249 -8.22 11.83 6.14
N ILE A 250 -7.60 10.78 6.67
CA ILE A 250 -6.24 10.85 7.21
C ILE A 250 -5.24 11.19 6.09
N ARG A 251 -5.42 10.60 4.88
CA ARG A 251 -4.58 10.89 3.72
C ARG A 251 -4.73 12.32 3.23
N VAL A 252 -5.94 12.86 3.22
CA VAL A 252 -6.22 14.26 2.86
C VAL A 252 -5.44 15.19 3.78
N VAL A 253 -5.58 15.05 5.10
CA VAL A 253 -4.89 15.90 6.08
C VAL A 253 -3.37 15.68 6.01
N LYS A 254 -2.91 14.43 5.85
CA LYS A 254 -1.50 14.09 5.69
C LYS A 254 -0.87 14.81 4.50
N VAL A 255 -1.47 14.72 3.32
CA VAL A 255 -0.93 15.35 2.11
C VAL A 255 -1.00 16.87 2.23
N TYR A 256 -2.12 17.41 2.72
CA TYR A 256 -2.27 18.85 2.94
C TYR A 256 -1.15 19.42 3.81
N LYS A 257 -0.86 18.79 4.95
CA LYS A 257 0.24 19.19 5.84
C LYS A 257 1.62 18.98 5.20
N GLN A 258 1.84 17.82 4.60
CA GLN A 258 3.16 17.41 4.08
C GLN A 258 3.63 18.31 2.92
N THR A 259 2.70 18.75 2.07
CA THR A 259 3.04 19.62 0.93
C THR A 259 2.81 21.09 1.20
N HIS A 260 2.43 21.47 2.42
CA HIS A 260 2.33 22.88 2.79
C HIS A 260 3.73 23.50 2.82
N THR A 261 3.88 24.67 2.19
CA THR A 261 5.16 25.40 2.11
C THR A 261 5.60 25.94 3.46
N GLU A 262 4.63 26.22 4.33
CA GLU A 262 4.85 26.70 5.67
C GLU A 262 4.63 25.62 6.73
N ASN A 263 4.92 25.96 7.98
CA ASN A 263 4.61 25.11 9.10
C ASN A 263 3.11 24.98 9.30
N MET A 264 2.67 23.73 9.38
CA MET A 264 1.27 23.40 9.54
C MET A 264 1.15 22.26 10.55
N THR A 265 0.36 22.46 11.60
CA THR A 265 -0.01 21.35 12.50
C THR A 265 -1.10 20.51 11.85
N TYR A 266 -1.32 19.28 12.35
CA TYR A 266 -2.42 18.45 11.82
C TYR A 266 -3.79 19.07 12.09
N ILE A 267 -3.96 19.72 13.25
CA ILE A 267 -5.19 20.43 13.60
C ILE A 267 -5.43 21.63 12.68
N ALA A 268 -4.38 22.40 12.38
CA ALA A 268 -4.49 23.51 11.45
C ALA A 268 -4.80 23.02 10.01
N ALA A 269 -4.12 21.96 9.54
CA ALA A 269 -4.43 21.34 8.25
C ALA A 269 -5.89 20.84 8.19
N LEU A 270 -6.38 20.20 9.25
CA LEU A 270 -7.77 19.76 9.36
C LEU A 270 -8.75 20.95 9.29
N ARG A 271 -8.48 22.03 10.03
CA ARG A 271 -9.31 23.25 10.02
C ARG A 271 -9.37 23.86 8.61
N HIS A 272 -8.24 23.96 7.92
CA HIS A 272 -8.21 24.47 6.55
C HIS A 272 -9.01 23.57 5.60
N VAL A 273 -8.82 22.25 5.66
CA VAL A 273 -9.57 21.32 4.80
C VAL A 273 -11.09 21.41 5.06
N LEU A 274 -11.50 21.53 6.32
CA LEU A 274 -12.89 21.71 6.70
C LEU A 274 -13.45 23.06 6.26
N ALA A 275 -12.67 24.14 6.34
CA ALA A 275 -13.07 25.45 5.86
C ALA A 275 -13.24 25.47 4.33
N ASP A 276 -12.34 24.80 3.59
CA ASP A 276 -12.36 24.78 2.12
C ASP A 276 -13.47 23.90 1.54
N GLY A 277 -13.76 22.74 2.15
CA GLY A 277 -14.64 21.72 1.57
C GLY A 277 -15.57 21.01 2.53
N GLY A 278 -15.64 21.44 3.79
CA GLY A 278 -16.45 20.81 4.82
C GLY A 278 -16.07 19.35 5.11
N VAL A 279 -16.99 18.64 5.76
CA VAL A 279 -16.84 17.21 6.05
C VAL A 279 -16.76 16.39 4.77
N THR A 280 -17.51 16.76 3.72
CA THR A 280 -17.46 16.09 2.43
C THR A 280 -16.07 16.18 1.80
N GLY A 281 -15.44 17.35 1.82
CA GLY A 281 -14.08 17.56 1.35
C GLY A 281 -13.04 16.84 2.20
N LEU A 282 -13.25 16.71 3.50
CA LEU A 282 -12.38 15.90 4.35
C LEU A 282 -12.48 14.41 4.01
N MET A 283 -13.70 13.88 3.84
CA MET A 283 -13.94 12.45 3.70
C MET A 283 -13.75 11.92 2.28
N PHE A 284 -14.15 12.68 1.25
CA PHE A 284 -14.31 12.16 -0.12
C PHE A 284 -13.42 12.81 -1.17
N ARG A 285 -12.70 13.90 -0.85
CA ARG A 285 -11.75 14.54 -1.76
C ARG A 285 -10.77 13.52 -2.32
N GLY A 286 -10.63 13.47 -3.65
CA GLY A 286 -9.74 12.52 -4.35
C GLY A 286 -10.12 11.03 -4.26
N LEU A 287 -11.13 10.64 -3.48
CA LEU A 287 -11.48 9.22 -3.25
C LEU A 287 -11.95 8.54 -4.54
N GLY A 288 -12.84 9.20 -5.30
CA GLY A 288 -13.33 8.64 -6.56
C GLY A 288 -12.20 8.37 -7.56
N THR A 289 -11.30 9.33 -7.74
CA THR A 289 -10.11 9.18 -8.59
C THR A 289 -9.21 8.05 -8.11
N LYS A 290 -9.09 7.85 -6.80
CA LYS A 290 -8.32 6.77 -6.20
C LYS A 290 -8.95 5.39 -6.43
N ILE A 291 -10.25 5.25 -6.26
CA ILE A 291 -10.99 4.01 -6.56
C ILE A 291 -10.83 3.65 -8.05
N ILE A 292 -11.01 4.62 -8.95
CA ILE A 292 -10.78 4.44 -10.39
C ILE A 292 -9.33 4.02 -10.65
N SER A 293 -8.35 4.69 -10.04
CA SER A 293 -6.94 4.35 -10.18
C SER A 293 -6.64 2.91 -9.77
N ASN A 294 -7.25 2.42 -8.69
CA ASN A 294 -7.08 1.04 -8.25
C ASN A 294 -7.72 0.04 -9.23
N GLY A 295 -8.90 0.36 -9.78
CA GLY A 295 -9.54 -0.44 -10.82
C GLY A 295 -8.66 -0.55 -12.08
N VAL A 296 -8.15 0.58 -12.57
CA VAL A 296 -7.21 0.61 -13.71
C VAL A 296 -5.93 -0.15 -13.40
N SER A 297 -5.40 -0.02 -12.18
CA SER A 297 -4.25 -0.79 -11.72
C SER A 297 -4.48 -2.29 -11.75
N GLY A 298 -5.65 -2.76 -11.31
CA GLY A 298 -6.02 -4.16 -11.36
C GLY A 298 -6.08 -4.67 -12.80
N MET A 299 -6.73 -3.93 -13.70
CA MET A 299 -6.83 -4.29 -15.12
C MET A 299 -5.46 -4.35 -15.81
N LEU A 300 -4.62 -3.33 -15.60
CA LEU A 300 -3.26 -3.28 -16.18
C LEU A 300 -2.41 -4.46 -15.71
N PHE A 301 -2.48 -4.80 -14.42
CA PHE A 301 -1.74 -5.96 -13.91
C PHE A 301 -2.19 -7.26 -14.59
N SER A 302 -3.50 -7.47 -14.74
CA SER A 302 -4.04 -8.67 -15.42
C SER A 302 -3.58 -8.79 -16.88
N VAL A 303 -3.56 -7.68 -17.63
CA VAL A 303 -3.12 -7.67 -19.03
C VAL A 303 -1.61 -7.90 -19.13
N LEU A 304 -0.80 -7.18 -18.34
CA LEU A 304 0.65 -7.31 -18.35
C LEU A 304 1.08 -8.71 -17.92
N TRP A 305 0.44 -9.29 -16.91
CA TRP A 305 0.69 -10.66 -16.49
C TRP A 305 0.45 -11.66 -17.63
N LYS A 306 -0.70 -11.57 -18.32
CA LYS A 306 -1.04 -12.47 -19.43
C LYS A 306 -0.03 -12.36 -20.57
N LEU A 307 0.38 -11.14 -20.95
CA LEU A 307 1.38 -10.91 -21.99
C LEU A 307 2.76 -11.48 -21.63
N ILE A 308 3.14 -11.42 -20.35
CA ILE A 308 4.39 -11.99 -19.85
C ILE A 308 4.29 -13.52 -19.84
N ASP A 309 3.23 -14.08 -19.27
CA ASP A 309 3.00 -15.53 -19.19
C ASP A 309 2.95 -16.19 -20.58
N ASP A 310 2.23 -15.59 -21.53
CA ASP A 310 2.13 -16.08 -22.91
C ASP A 310 3.48 -16.03 -23.64
N ARG A 311 4.31 -15.00 -23.38
CA ARG A 311 5.67 -14.91 -23.96
C ARG A 311 6.64 -15.90 -23.32
N PHE A 312 6.58 -16.07 -21.99
CA PHE A 312 7.40 -17.06 -21.29
C PHE A 312 7.09 -18.48 -21.77
N LYS A 313 5.81 -18.85 -21.89
CA LYS A 313 5.40 -20.15 -22.42
C LYS A 313 5.87 -20.40 -23.85
N LYS A 314 5.96 -19.36 -24.69
CA LYS A 314 6.47 -19.46 -26.07
C LYS A 314 8.00 -19.49 -26.18
N LEU A 315 8.72 -18.97 -25.19
CA LEU A 315 10.19 -18.95 -25.16
C LEU A 315 10.79 -20.24 -24.57
N PHE A 316 10.01 -20.97 -23.77
CA PHE A 316 10.41 -22.21 -23.10
C PHE A 316 9.60 -23.44 -23.57
N ALA A 317 8.87 -23.31 -24.68
CA ALA A 317 8.28 -24.42 -25.44
C ALA A 317 9.07 -24.61 -26.73
#